data_AF-A0AAN1NR89-F1
#
_entry.id   AF-A0AAN1NR89-F1
#
_cell.length_a   1.000
_cell.length_b   1.000
_cell.length_c   1.000
_cell.angle_alpha   90.00
_cell.angle_beta   90.00
_cell.angle_gamma   90.00
#
_symmetry.space_group_name_H-M   'P 1'
#
loop_
_entity.id
_entity.type
_entity.pdbx_description
1 polymer ?
#
loop_
_entity_poly.entity_id
_entity_poly.type
_entity_poly.pdbx_seq_one_letter_code
_entity_poly.pdbx_strand_id
1 'polypeptide(L)'
;MNPSGGHRSADTADLISRIGGLKQDVDILLQQLSEGEYLSVDTFANNWIHLTELYSRIQAHMSDRALMDKLVRSDLLLAADLLAVGRMIAVMDNFLRCAVITR
;
A
#
# COMPACT_ATOMS: atom_id res chain seq x y z
N MET A 1 -4.84 13.90 37.38
CA MET A 1 -3.84 13.25 36.50
C MET A 1 -4.51 12.04 35.86
N ASN A 2 -4.59 12.01 34.52
CA ASN A 2 -5.29 10.96 33.78
C ASN A 2 -4.23 10.09 33.07
N PRO A 3 -4.11 8.78 33.34
CA PRO A 3 -3.04 7.95 32.78
C PRO A 3 -3.34 7.40 31.37
N SER A 4 -4.47 7.74 30.75
CA SER A 4 -4.98 7.09 29.53
C SER A 4 -4.31 7.49 28.20
N GLY A 5 -3.16 8.17 28.24
CA GLY A 5 -2.42 8.64 27.06
C GLY A 5 -1.34 7.69 26.55
N GLY A 6 -0.76 6.86 27.44
CA GLY A 6 0.39 6.00 27.09
C GLY A 6 0.04 4.81 26.20
N HIS A 7 -1.07 4.12 26.48
CA HIS A 7 -1.49 2.93 25.71
C HIS A 7 -1.83 3.26 24.25
N ARG A 8 -2.65 4.29 24.02
CA ARG A 8 -3.06 4.68 22.66
C ARG A 8 -1.91 5.17 21.77
N SER A 9 -0.85 5.73 22.35
CA SER A 9 0.33 6.17 21.59
C SER A 9 1.21 4.99 21.17
N ALA A 10 1.35 3.98 22.05
CA ALA A 10 2.10 2.76 21.73
C ALA A 10 1.41 1.95 20.63
N ASP A 11 0.08 1.79 20.71
CA ASP A 11 -0.71 1.10 19.69
C ASP A 11 -0.61 1.78 18.32
N THR A 12 -0.56 3.12 18.29
CA THR A 12 -0.42 3.84 17.02
C THR A 12 0.98 3.69 16.44
N ALA A 13 2.03 3.71 17.28
CA ALA A 13 3.40 3.52 16.82
C ALA A 13 3.62 2.12 16.25
N ASP A 14 3.03 1.10 16.88
CA ASP A 14 3.02 -0.28 16.37
C ASP A 14 2.32 -0.39 15.01
N LEU A 15 1.16 0.27 14.86
CA LEU A 15 0.45 0.35 13.58
C LEU A 15 1.26 1.04 12.48
N ILE A 16 1.98 2.13 12.79
CA ILE A 16 2.85 2.82 11.83
C ILE A 16 4.02 1.90 11.41
N SER A 17 4.64 1.22 12.37
CA SER A 17 5.69 0.23 12.09
C SER A 17 5.18 -0.90 11.16
N ARG A 18 3.96 -1.39 11.44
CA ARG A 18 3.31 -2.41 10.61
C ARG A 18 2.99 -1.92 9.19
N ILE A 19 2.58 -0.66 9.03
CA ILE A 19 2.41 -0.02 7.72
C ILE A 19 3.76 0.05 6.99
N GLY A 20 4.84 0.39 7.68
CA GLY A 20 6.20 0.37 7.12
C GLY A 20 6.62 -1.01 6.61
N GLY A 21 6.33 -2.07 7.37
CA GLY A 21 6.57 -3.45 6.92
C GLY A 21 5.75 -3.81 5.67
N LEU A 22 4.46 -3.46 5.64
CA LEU A 22 3.61 -3.70 4.46
C LEU A 22 4.08 -2.90 3.24
N LYS A 23 4.66 -1.71 3.43
CA LYS A 23 5.27 -0.93 2.33
C LYS A 23 6.48 -1.65 1.73
N GLN A 24 7.32 -2.26 2.55
CA GLN A 24 8.46 -3.02 2.04
C GLN A 24 8.01 -4.16 1.11
N ASP A 25 6.96 -4.88 1.50
CA ASP A 25 6.35 -5.92 0.67
C ASP A 25 5.77 -5.35 -0.64
N VAL A 26 5.12 -4.16 -0.58
CA VAL A 26 4.65 -3.43 -1.76
C VAL A 26 5.81 -3.09 -2.69
N ASP A 27 6.92 -2.58 -2.18
CA ASP A 27 8.06 -2.16 -2.99
C ASP A 27 8.70 -3.34 -3.73
N ILE A 28 8.79 -4.50 -3.08
CA ILE A 28 9.26 -5.73 -3.71
C ILE A 28 8.35 -6.12 -4.87
N LEU A 29 7.03 -6.09 -4.67
CA LEU A 29 6.06 -6.43 -5.72
C LEU A 29 6.09 -5.42 -6.88
N LEU A 30 6.21 -4.13 -6.57
CA LEU A 30 6.35 -3.09 -7.59
C LEU A 30 7.61 -3.27 -8.42
N GLN A 31 8.74 -3.53 -7.78
CA GLN A 31 9.99 -3.78 -8.48
C GLN A 31 9.88 -5.00 -9.40
N GLN A 32 9.29 -6.10 -8.91
CA GLN A 32 9.05 -7.26 -9.75
C GLN A 32 8.17 -6.91 -10.95
N LEU A 33 7.09 -6.15 -10.74
CA LEU A 33 6.15 -5.76 -11.79
C LEU A 33 6.77 -4.82 -12.84
N SER A 34 7.68 -3.94 -12.43
CA SER A 34 8.30 -2.95 -13.32
C SER A 34 9.56 -3.47 -14.03
N GLU A 35 10.33 -4.36 -13.39
CA GLU A 35 11.66 -4.77 -13.85
C GLU A 35 11.78 -6.27 -14.09
N GLY A 36 10.78 -7.07 -13.70
CA GLY A 36 10.81 -8.52 -13.84
C GLY A 36 10.75 -8.97 -15.30
N GLU A 37 11.70 -9.83 -15.70
CA GLU A 37 11.59 -10.62 -16.93
C GLU A 37 10.54 -11.72 -16.72
N TYR A 38 9.28 -11.36 -16.92
CA TYR A 38 8.16 -12.28 -16.73
C TYR A 38 8.16 -13.38 -17.80
N LEU A 39 8.28 -14.63 -17.34
CA LEU A 39 8.21 -15.82 -18.19
C LEU A 39 6.82 -16.04 -18.79
N SER A 40 5.76 -15.49 -18.17
CA SER A 40 4.39 -15.52 -18.67
C SER A 40 3.53 -14.38 -18.14
N VAL A 41 2.42 -14.12 -18.84
CA VAL A 41 1.37 -13.18 -18.39
C VAL A 41 0.75 -13.63 -17.07
N ASP A 42 0.66 -14.94 -16.81
CA ASP A 42 0.11 -15.47 -15.56
C ASP A 42 0.98 -15.11 -14.35
N THR A 43 2.31 -15.09 -14.50
CA THR A 43 3.20 -14.65 -13.42
C THR A 43 3.02 -13.16 -13.13
N PHE A 44 2.84 -12.33 -14.16
CA PHE A 44 2.51 -10.92 -13.97
C PHE A 44 1.15 -10.74 -13.27
N ALA A 45 0.12 -11.47 -13.70
CA ALA A 45 -1.22 -11.42 -13.12
C ALA A 45 -1.24 -11.85 -11.65
N ASN A 46 -0.48 -12.88 -11.28
CA ASN A 46 -0.37 -13.31 -9.89
C ASN A 46 0.28 -12.23 -9.01
N ASN A 47 1.38 -11.62 -9.46
CA ASN A 47 2.01 -10.52 -8.74
C ASN A 47 1.09 -9.30 -8.63
N TRP A 48 0.29 -9.04 -9.67
CA TRP A 48 -0.72 -7.98 -9.67
C TRP A 48 -1.80 -8.22 -8.60
N ILE A 49 -2.34 -9.43 -8.52
CA ILE A 49 -3.34 -9.81 -7.51
C ILE A 49 -2.75 -9.62 -6.11
N HIS A 50 -1.54 -10.10 -5.86
CA HIS A 50 -0.88 -9.93 -4.57
C HIS A 50 -0.65 -8.46 -4.19
N LEU A 51 -0.24 -7.62 -5.15
CA LEU A 51 -0.07 -6.18 -4.90
C LEU A 51 -1.39 -5.51 -4.52
N THR A 52 -2.47 -5.80 -5.26
CA THR A 52 -3.78 -5.16 -5.02
C THR A 52 -4.40 -5.62 -3.69
N GLU A 53 -4.29 -6.89 -3.34
CA GLU A 53 -4.71 -7.42 -2.04
C GLU A 53 -3.93 -6.79 -0.89
N LEU A 54 -2.60 -6.71 -1.01
CA LEU A 54 -1.75 -6.11 0.01
C LEU A 54 -2.06 -4.63 0.19
N TYR A 55 -2.21 -3.89 -0.90
CA TYR A 55 -2.55 -2.48 -0.87
C TYR A 55 -3.94 -2.23 -0.26
N SER A 56 -4.92 -3.11 -0.50
CA SER A 56 -6.26 -2.99 0.11
C SER A 56 -6.22 -3.01 1.64
N ARG A 57 -5.31 -3.80 2.22
CA ARG A 57 -5.08 -3.87 3.68
C ARG A 57 -4.47 -2.57 4.20
N ILE A 58 -3.52 -2.00 3.46
CA ILE A 58 -2.94 -0.70 3.81
C ILE A 58 -4.00 0.40 3.70
N GLN A 59 -4.81 0.40 2.64
CA GLN A 59 -5.86 1.38 2.40
C GLN A 59 -6.91 1.39 3.52
N ALA A 60 -7.24 0.22 4.08
CA ALA A 60 -8.13 0.13 5.25
C ALA A 60 -7.58 0.92 6.45
N HIS A 61 -6.25 0.88 6.67
CA HIS A 61 -5.60 1.68 7.71
C HIS A 61 -5.52 3.17 7.32
N MET A 62 -5.24 3.49 6.05
CA MET A 62 -5.19 4.87 5.56
C MET A 62 -6.56 5.57 5.55
N SER A 63 -7.65 4.82 5.66
CA SER A 63 -9.00 5.38 5.78
C SER A 63 -9.27 5.98 7.17
N ASP A 64 -8.44 5.65 8.18
CA ASP A 64 -8.46 6.30 9.49
C ASP A 64 -7.72 7.65 9.43
N ARG A 65 -8.49 8.74 9.53
CA ARG A 65 -7.95 10.10 9.47
C ARG A 65 -6.98 10.43 10.61
N ALA A 66 -7.22 9.91 11.82
CA ALA A 66 -6.35 10.18 12.96
C ALA A 66 -5.01 9.43 12.81
N LEU A 67 -5.03 8.24 12.22
CA LEU A 67 -3.84 7.50 11.87
C LEU A 67 -3.07 8.18 10.74
N MET A 68 -3.75 8.62 9.68
CA MET A 68 -3.13 9.36 8.57
C MET A 68 -2.52 10.68 9.00
N ASP A 69 -3.19 11.47 9.84
CA ASP A 69 -2.64 12.73 10.35
C ASP A 69 -1.35 12.49 11.15
N LYS A 70 -1.27 11.38 11.90
CA LYS A 70 -0.05 10.99 12.61
C LYS A 70 1.03 10.47 11.68
N LEU A 71 0.67 9.66 10.68
CA LEU A 71 1.60 9.14 9.68
C LEU A 71 2.25 10.30 8.91
N VAL A 72 1.45 11.26 8.42
CA VAL A 72 1.95 12.46 7.71
C VAL A 72 2.90 13.30 8.57
N ARG A 73 2.67 13.39 9.89
CA ARG A 73 3.54 14.14 10.81
C ARG A 73 4.82 13.40 11.18
N SER A 74 4.79 12.07 11.20
CA SER A 74 5.92 11.23 11.61
C SER A 74 6.80 10.82 10.44
N ASP A 75 6.18 10.48 9.31
CA ASP A 75 6.83 10.05 8.08
C ASP A 75 6.00 10.46 6.85
N LEU A 76 6.22 11.71 6.41
CA LEU A 76 5.55 12.28 5.24
C LEU A 76 5.87 11.53 3.94
N LEU A 77 7.10 11.03 3.81
CA LEU A 77 7.54 10.35 2.59
C LEU A 77 6.82 9.00 2.45
N LEU A 78 6.72 8.23 3.54
CA LEU A 78 5.94 7.00 3.57
C LEU A 78 4.47 7.26 3.20
N ALA A 79 3.85 8.31 3.76
CA ALA A 79 2.48 8.66 3.42
C ALA A 79 2.32 9.03 1.94
N ALA A 80 3.24 9.82 1.39
CA ALA A 80 3.22 10.24 -0.02
C ALA A 80 3.41 9.04 -0.97
N ASP A 81 4.33 8.15 -0.66
CA ASP A 81 4.60 6.93 -1.42
C ASP A 81 3.37 6.02 -1.47
N LEU A 82 2.72 5.77 -0.33
CA LEU A 82 1.52 4.94 -0.27
C LEU A 82 0.38 5.52 -1.13
N LEU A 83 0.19 6.84 -1.08
CA LEU A 83 -0.78 7.51 -1.96
C LEU A 83 -0.41 7.39 -3.44
N ALA A 84 0.88 7.43 -3.78
CA ALA A 84 1.35 7.24 -5.14
C ALA A 84 1.09 5.80 -5.64
N VAL A 85 1.38 4.79 -4.81
CA VAL A 85 1.07 3.38 -5.10
C VAL A 85 -0.41 3.19 -5.40
N GLY A 86 -1.30 3.75 -4.57
CA GLY A 86 -2.74 3.64 -4.80
C GLY A 86 -3.21 4.26 -6.11
N ARG A 87 -2.65 5.42 -6.47
CA ARG A 87 -2.95 6.05 -7.77
C ARG A 87 -2.46 5.21 -8.93
N MET A 88 -1.25 4.63 -8.83
CA MET A 88 -0.70 3.76 -9.86
C MET A 88 -1.58 2.51 -10.04
N ILE A 89 -2.03 1.90 -8.94
CA ILE A 89 -2.96 0.76 -8.98
C ILE A 89 -4.25 1.13 -9.72
N ALA A 90 -4.87 2.25 -9.37
CA ALA A 90 -6.10 2.70 -10.02
C ALA A 90 -5.94 2.94 -11.53
N VAL A 91 -4.81 3.53 -11.95
CA VAL A 91 -4.49 3.77 -13.37
C VAL A 91 -4.32 2.44 -14.12
N MET A 92 -3.54 1.52 -13.57
CA MET A 92 -3.28 0.22 -14.18
C MET A 92 -4.52 -0.67 -14.23
N ASP A 93 -5.34 -0.70 -13.17
CA ASP A 93 -6.63 -1.41 -13.19
C ASP A 93 -7.55 -0.87 -14.30
N ASN A 94 -7.57 0.45 -14.50
CA ASN A 94 -8.33 1.06 -15.58
C ASN A 94 -7.80 0.64 -16.95
N PHE A 95 -6.47 0.64 -17.14
CA PHE A 95 -5.83 0.19 -18.37
C PHE A 95 -6.13 -1.30 -18.67
N LEU A 96 -5.99 -2.18 -17.67
CA LEU A 96 -6.25 -3.61 -17.82
C LEU A 96 -7.72 -3.88 -18.19
N ARG A 97 -8.67 -3.16 -17.59
CA ARG A 97 -10.09 -3.22 -17.98
C ARG A 97 -10.28 -2.89 -19.46
N CYS A 98 -9.63 -1.84 -19.97
CA CYS A 98 -9.68 -1.50 -21.39
C CYS A 98 -9.04 -2.60 -22.27
N ALA A 99 -7.87 -3.11 -21.87
CA ALA A 99 -7.13 -4.11 -22.64
C ALA A 99 -7.88 -5.45 -22.76
N VAL A 100 -8.59 -5.87 -21.70
CA VAL A 100 -9.42 -7.10 -21.71
C VAL A 100 -10.67 -6.96 -22.58
N ILE A 101 -11.26 -5.75 -22.64
CA ILE A 101 -12.41 -5.46 -23.53
C ILE A 101 -12.02 -5.49 -25.02
N THR A 102 -10.73 -5.41 -25.34
CA THR A 102 -10.23 -5.35 -26.73
C THR A 102 -9.91 -6.74 -27.32
N ARG A 103 -10.38 -7.83 -26.69
CA ARG A 103 -10.31 -9.20 -27.25
C ARG A 103 -11.66 -9.68 -27.77
#